data_AF-A0A0C9SBC0-F1
#
_entry.id   AF-A0A0C9SBC0-F1
#
_cell.length_a   1.000
_cell.length_b   1.000
_cell.length_c   1.000
_cell.angle_alpha   90.00
_cell.angle_beta   90.00
_cell.angle_gamma   90.00
#
_symmetry.space_group_name_H-M   'P 1'
#
loop_
_entity.id
_entity.type
_entity.pdbx_description
1 polymer ?
#
loop_
_entity_poly.entity_id
_entity_poly.type
_entity_poly.pdbx_seq_one_letter_code
_entity_poly.pdbx_strand_id
1 'polypeptide(L)'
;YRIDGEKSIIQNPTEAQRKEHEKCEFELHEVYAIDILVSTGEGKGREMDTRTTVYKRTDETYLLRSKASRAFVSIVDKQFASMPFTLRAFDEEVKAKMGVLECVNHKLLDPFQVLYEKEGEFVAQFKYTVLLMPSGSHQITGGQLDVDLFESEYKVEDEALSALLNRAVIPKSSKKKKKKAEKALLTAGDGAGEADNMASAED
;
A
#
# COMPACT_ATOMS: atom_id res chain seq x y z
N TYR A 1 -6.40 3.34 10.95
CA TYR A 1 -6.08 2.06 10.29
C TYR A 1 -6.62 2.10 8.85
N ARG A 2 -6.23 3.10 8.05
CA ARG A 2 -6.80 3.35 6.72
C ARG A 2 -5.72 3.11 5.68
N ILE A 3 -6.00 2.27 4.68
CA ILE A 3 -5.05 1.93 3.60
C ILE A 3 -5.08 2.97 2.47
N ASP A 4 -6.24 3.58 2.22
CA ASP A 4 -6.43 4.57 1.17
C ASP A 4 -6.54 5.97 1.78
N GLY A 5 -5.47 6.76 1.70
CA GLY A 5 -5.43 8.16 2.10
C GLY A 5 -6.03 9.09 1.05
N GLU A 6 -6.22 10.36 1.42
CA GLU A 6 -6.70 11.39 0.49
C GLU A 6 -5.63 11.77 -0.54
N LYS A 7 -4.36 11.87 -0.10
CA LYS A 7 -3.21 12.08 -0.98
C LYS A 7 -2.91 10.80 -1.75
N SER A 8 -3.03 10.86 -3.08
CA SER A 8 -2.78 9.73 -3.98
C SER A 8 -1.94 10.15 -5.18
N ILE A 9 -1.24 9.19 -5.77
CA ILE A 9 -0.49 9.39 -7.03
C ILE A 9 -1.27 8.68 -8.13
N ILE A 10 -1.62 9.40 -9.19
CA ILE A 10 -2.31 8.83 -10.36
C ILE A 10 -1.36 8.75 -11.56
N GLN A 11 -1.26 7.55 -12.14
CA GLN A 11 -0.48 7.30 -13.35
C GLN A 11 -1.40 7.35 -14.58
N ASN A 12 -0.93 7.99 -15.65
CA ASN A 12 -1.65 8.10 -16.94
C ASN A 12 -3.14 8.52 -16.81
N PRO A 13 -3.47 9.63 -16.11
CA PRO A 13 -4.85 10.04 -15.91
C PRO A 13 -5.50 10.51 -17.21
N THR A 14 -6.78 10.22 -17.38
CA THR A 14 -7.61 10.90 -18.39
C THR A 14 -7.79 12.39 -18.06
N GLU A 15 -8.18 13.22 -19.04
CA GLU A 15 -8.38 14.66 -18.80
C GLU A 15 -9.39 14.96 -17.70
N ALA A 16 -10.44 14.15 -17.57
CA ALA A 16 -11.43 14.27 -16.50
C ALA A 16 -10.81 13.95 -15.13
N GLN A 17 -10.15 12.80 -15.01
CA GLN A 17 -9.48 12.38 -13.77
C GLN A 17 -8.41 13.38 -13.33
N ARG A 18 -7.67 13.99 -14.28
CA ARG A 18 -6.66 15.00 -13.97
C ARG A 18 -7.26 16.30 -13.39
N LYS A 19 -8.51 16.63 -13.73
CA LYS A 19 -9.20 17.81 -13.17
C LYS A 19 -9.76 17.53 -11.78
N GLU A 20 -10.22 16.31 -11.54
CA GLU A 20 -10.76 15.87 -10.25
C GLU A 20 -9.67 15.55 -9.23
N HIS A 21 -8.49 15.13 -9.70
CA HIS A 21 -7.35 14.80 -8.84
C HIS A 21 -6.71 16.06 -8.27
N GLU A 22 -6.74 16.19 -6.95
CA GLU A 22 -6.16 17.32 -6.24
C GLU A 22 -4.64 17.24 -6.20
N LYS A 23 -3.98 18.34 -6.55
CA LYS A 23 -2.53 18.47 -6.42
C LYS A 23 -2.19 18.55 -4.94
N CYS A 24 -1.39 17.60 -4.48
CA CYS A 24 -0.87 17.58 -3.12
C CYS A 24 0.66 17.68 -3.09
N GLU A 25 1.19 18.22 -2.01
CA GLU A 25 2.61 18.18 -1.70
C GLU A 25 2.90 17.07 -0.69
N PHE A 26 4.05 16.41 -0.87
CA PHE A 26 4.53 15.38 0.03
C PHE A 26 5.16 15.99 1.28
N GLU A 27 4.82 15.46 2.44
CA GLU A 27 5.24 15.95 3.74
C GLU A 27 6.11 14.93 4.49
N LEU A 28 6.86 15.44 5.48
CA LEU A 28 7.65 14.59 6.36
C LEU A 28 6.74 13.75 7.27
N HIS A 29 7.16 12.51 7.50
CA HIS A 29 6.48 11.47 8.26
C HIS A 29 5.24 10.87 7.59
N GLU A 30 5.04 11.11 6.30
CA GLU A 30 4.03 10.41 5.51
C GLU A 30 4.49 9.02 5.06
N VAL A 31 3.52 8.15 4.82
CA VAL A 31 3.71 6.77 4.39
C VAL A 31 2.90 6.54 3.11
N TYR A 32 3.55 6.04 2.08
CA TYR A 32 2.93 5.78 0.78
C TYR A 32 3.15 4.33 0.35
N ALA A 33 2.08 3.70 -0.14
CA ALA A 33 2.19 2.48 -0.94
C ALA A 33 2.31 2.90 -2.41
N ILE A 34 3.47 2.67 -2.99
CA ILE A 34 3.73 2.89 -4.42
C ILE A 34 3.35 1.60 -5.15
N ASP A 35 2.38 1.70 -6.05
CA ASP A 35 1.92 0.61 -6.91
C ASP A 35 2.16 1.00 -8.37
N ILE A 36 3.06 0.30 -9.04
CA ILE A 36 3.47 0.55 -10.41
C ILE A 36 2.94 -0.60 -11.24
N LEU A 37 2.04 -0.30 -12.18
CA LEU A 37 1.56 -1.26 -13.16
C LEU A 37 1.93 -0.77 -14.55
N VAL A 38 2.61 -1.61 -15.32
CA VAL A 38 3.02 -1.31 -16.69
C VAL A 38 2.54 -2.42 -17.61
N SER A 39 1.94 -2.03 -18.73
CA SER A 39 1.41 -2.92 -19.76
C SER A 39 2.26 -2.81 -21.03
N THR A 40 2.46 -3.92 -21.74
CA THR A 40 3.03 -3.91 -23.10
C THR A 40 2.03 -3.42 -24.15
N GLY A 41 0.74 -3.41 -23.83
CA GLY A 41 -0.35 -3.02 -24.71
C GLY A 41 -0.82 -1.56 -24.54
N GLU A 42 -2.14 -1.36 -24.47
CA GLU A 42 -2.75 -0.01 -24.44
C GLU A 42 -2.75 0.64 -23.05
N GLY A 43 -2.45 -0.13 -21.99
CA GLY A 43 -2.51 0.35 -20.60
C GLY A 43 -3.93 0.63 -20.13
N LYS A 44 -4.93 -0.01 -20.74
CA LYS A 44 -6.36 0.16 -20.43
C LYS A 44 -6.94 -1.16 -19.99
N GLY A 45 -6.98 -1.36 -18.67
CA GLY A 45 -7.62 -2.53 -18.06
C GLY A 45 -9.10 -2.62 -18.45
N ARG A 46 -9.52 -3.80 -18.88
CA ARG A 46 -10.92 -4.12 -19.20
C ARG A 46 -11.44 -5.13 -18.20
N GLU A 47 -12.69 -4.96 -17.80
CA GLU A 47 -13.39 -5.97 -17.02
C GLU A 47 -13.78 -7.14 -17.93
N MET A 48 -13.56 -8.35 -17.43
CA MET A 48 -13.99 -9.60 -18.06
C MET A 48 -15.01 -10.29 -17.15
N ASP A 49 -15.53 -11.45 -17.55
CA ASP A 49 -16.52 -12.22 -16.77
C ASP A 49 -15.93 -12.90 -15.51
N THR A 50 -14.73 -12.48 -15.08
CA THR A 50 -14.11 -13.01 -13.87
C THR A 50 -14.70 -12.33 -12.65
N ARG A 51 -15.25 -13.15 -11.77
CA ARG A 51 -15.88 -12.68 -10.54
C ARG A 51 -14.87 -12.02 -9.60
N THR A 52 -15.19 -10.81 -9.16
CA THR A 52 -14.49 -10.14 -8.06
C THR A 52 -14.67 -10.91 -6.74
N THR A 53 -13.57 -11.17 -6.05
CA THR A 53 -13.56 -11.90 -4.76
C THR A 53 -12.93 -11.11 -3.62
N VAL A 54 -12.35 -9.95 -3.92
CA VAL A 54 -11.68 -9.08 -2.95
C VAL A 54 -12.50 -7.81 -2.78
N TYR A 55 -12.78 -7.46 -1.52
CA TYR A 55 -13.62 -6.32 -1.15
C TYR A 55 -13.01 -5.57 0.01
N LYS A 56 -13.33 -4.29 0.15
CA LYS A 56 -12.99 -3.47 1.32
C LYS A 56 -14.23 -2.79 1.87
N ARG A 57 -14.30 -2.68 3.19
CA ARG A 57 -15.35 -1.93 3.89
C ARG A 57 -15.14 -0.42 3.74
N THR A 58 -16.19 0.28 3.33
CA THR A 58 -16.24 1.74 3.26
C THR A 58 -16.70 2.34 4.60
N ASP A 59 -16.58 3.65 4.76
CA ASP A 59 -17.12 4.35 5.93
C ASP A 59 -18.63 4.66 5.78
N GLU A 60 -19.24 4.29 4.65
CA GLU A 60 -20.66 4.50 4.41
C GLU A 60 -21.51 3.60 5.34
N THR A 61 -22.63 4.16 5.80
CA THR A 61 -23.61 3.47 6.65
C THR A 61 -24.94 3.37 5.93
N TYR A 62 -25.40 2.14 5.73
CA TYR A 62 -26.68 1.85 5.08
C TYR A 62 -27.42 0.76 5.87
N LEU A 63 -28.74 0.91 5.98
CA LEU A 63 -29.59 -0.08 6.64
C LEU A 63 -29.93 -1.21 5.68
N LEU A 64 -29.13 -2.28 5.74
CA LEU A 64 -29.33 -3.50 4.95
C LEU A 64 -30.70 -4.14 5.24
N ARG A 65 -31.40 -4.56 4.19
CA ARG A 65 -32.72 -5.20 4.25
C ARG A 65 -32.60 -6.71 4.46
N SER A 66 -31.64 -7.37 3.82
CA SER A 66 -31.46 -8.83 3.97
C SER A 66 -30.82 -9.21 5.30
N LYS A 67 -31.33 -10.29 5.91
CA LYS A 67 -30.72 -10.90 7.11
C LYS A 67 -29.32 -11.47 6.80
N ALA A 68 -29.11 -12.00 5.60
CA ALA A 68 -27.82 -12.53 5.18
C ALA A 68 -26.75 -11.43 5.10
N SER A 69 -27.09 -10.29 4.49
CA SER A 69 -26.17 -9.15 4.36
C SER A 69 -25.82 -8.53 5.72
N ARG A 70 -26.81 -8.40 6.63
CA ARG A 70 -26.53 -7.92 8.01
C ARG A 70 -25.58 -8.85 8.76
N ALA A 71 -25.79 -10.16 8.67
CA ALA A 71 -24.89 -11.13 9.29
C ALA A 71 -23.48 -11.06 8.67
N PHE A 72 -23.40 -10.92 7.34
CA PHE A 72 -22.14 -10.78 6.62
C PHE A 72 -21.34 -9.55 7.06
N VAL A 73 -21.94 -8.36 7.07
CA VAL A 73 -21.26 -7.13 7.52
C VAL A 73 -20.82 -7.22 8.98
N SER A 74 -21.61 -7.85 9.86
CA SER A 74 -21.19 -8.05 11.26
C SER A 74 -19.95 -8.93 11.40
N ILE A 75 -19.76 -9.92 10.52
CA ILE A 75 -18.55 -10.74 10.49
C ILE A 75 -17.37 -9.91 9.93
N VAL A 76 -17.60 -9.16 8.85
CA VAL A 76 -16.59 -8.29 8.24
C VAL A 76 -16.05 -7.27 9.24
N ASP A 77 -16.94 -6.56 9.94
CA ASP A 77 -16.55 -5.52 10.90
C ASP A 77 -15.76 -6.11 12.08
N LYS A 78 -16.05 -7.36 12.49
CA LYS A 78 -15.33 -8.05 13.58
C LYS A 78 -13.97 -8.60 13.15
N GLN A 79 -13.87 -9.16 11.95
CA GLN A 79 -12.66 -9.88 11.51
C GLN A 79 -11.69 -8.99 10.73
N PHE A 80 -12.20 -8.12 9.86
CA PHE A 80 -11.39 -7.35 8.90
C PHE A 80 -11.44 -5.83 9.13
N ALA A 81 -12.46 -5.34 9.85
CA ALA A 81 -12.70 -3.91 10.06
C ALA A 81 -12.71 -3.14 8.71
N SER A 82 -11.75 -2.25 8.47
CA SER A 82 -11.62 -1.50 7.20
C SER A 82 -10.54 -2.04 6.25
N MET A 83 -9.93 -3.18 6.57
CA MET A 83 -8.92 -3.81 5.71
C MET A 83 -9.57 -4.58 4.56
N PRO A 84 -8.92 -4.65 3.38
CA PRO A 84 -9.37 -5.51 2.30
C PRO A 84 -9.39 -6.98 2.72
N PHE A 85 -10.39 -7.73 2.25
CA PHE A 85 -10.57 -9.14 2.57
C PHE A 85 -11.04 -9.93 1.34
N THR A 86 -10.85 -11.24 1.39
CA THR A 86 -11.30 -12.18 0.35
C THR A 86 -12.54 -12.94 0.79
N LEU A 87 -13.46 -13.23 -0.14
CA LEU A 87 -14.63 -14.08 0.13
C LEU A 87 -14.27 -15.51 0.57
N ARG A 88 -13.05 -15.96 0.29
CA ARG A 88 -12.56 -17.28 0.71
C ARG A 88 -12.28 -17.38 2.21
N ALA A 89 -12.19 -16.26 2.91
CA ALA A 89 -11.93 -16.25 4.36
C ALA A 89 -13.19 -16.58 5.20
N PHE A 90 -14.36 -16.70 4.56
CA PHE A 90 -15.61 -17.05 5.22
C PHE A 90 -15.86 -18.56 5.12
N ASP A 91 -16.26 -19.17 6.22
CA ASP A 91 -16.60 -20.61 6.28
C ASP A 91 -17.79 -20.96 5.36
N GLU A 92 -18.77 -20.07 5.26
CA GLU A 92 -19.98 -20.26 4.46
C GLU A 92 -19.97 -19.38 3.21
N GLU A 93 -19.25 -19.82 2.17
CA GLU A 93 -19.07 -19.07 0.93
C GLU A 93 -20.41 -18.74 0.23
N VAL A 94 -21.40 -19.62 0.28
CA VAL A 94 -22.72 -19.39 -0.35
C VAL A 94 -23.45 -18.20 0.29
N LYS A 95 -23.42 -18.08 1.62
CA LYS A 95 -24.07 -16.96 2.32
C LYS A 95 -23.31 -15.66 2.13
N ALA A 96 -21.96 -15.73 2.11
CA ALA A 96 -21.12 -14.58 1.78
C ALA A 96 -21.43 -14.06 0.36
N LYS A 97 -21.50 -14.94 -0.63
CA LYS A 97 -21.83 -14.60 -2.02
C LYS A 97 -23.17 -13.88 -2.15
N MET A 98 -24.19 -14.27 -1.38
CA MET A 98 -25.50 -13.61 -1.38
C MET A 98 -25.49 -12.26 -0.67
N GLY A 99 -24.78 -12.15 0.46
CA GLY A 99 -24.72 -10.92 1.26
C GLY A 99 -23.93 -9.79 0.59
N VAL A 100 -22.89 -10.14 -0.18
CA VAL A 100 -22.02 -9.18 -0.86
C VAL A 100 -22.75 -8.34 -1.90
N LEU A 101 -23.69 -8.93 -2.64
CA LEU A 101 -24.38 -8.24 -3.75
C LEU A 101 -25.12 -6.99 -3.27
N GLU A 102 -25.85 -7.09 -2.16
CA GLU A 102 -26.55 -5.95 -1.56
C GLU A 102 -25.56 -4.92 -1.00
N CYS A 103 -24.46 -5.39 -0.39
CA CYS A 103 -23.46 -4.50 0.20
C CYS A 103 -22.71 -3.67 -0.86
N VAL A 104 -22.39 -4.25 -2.01
CA VAL A 104 -21.77 -3.53 -3.13
C VAL A 104 -22.75 -2.55 -3.77
N ASN A 105 -24.00 -2.96 -3.99
CA ASN A 105 -25.03 -2.09 -4.57
C ASN A 105 -25.32 -0.84 -3.72
N HIS A 106 -25.19 -0.96 -2.41
CA HIS A 106 -25.36 0.14 -1.46
C HIS A 106 -24.04 0.76 -0.99
N LYS A 107 -22.94 0.52 -1.72
CA LYS A 107 -21.63 1.15 -1.48
C LYS A 107 -21.05 0.94 -0.07
N LEU A 108 -21.52 -0.09 0.65
CA LEU A 108 -20.93 -0.52 1.92
C LEU A 108 -19.58 -1.22 1.71
N LEU A 109 -19.39 -1.81 0.53
CA LEU A 109 -18.18 -2.50 0.14
C LEU A 109 -17.72 -2.00 -1.23
N ASP A 110 -16.44 -1.67 -1.31
CA ASP A 110 -15.77 -1.37 -2.57
C ASP A 110 -15.15 -2.65 -3.15
N PRO A 111 -15.53 -3.05 -4.38
CA PRO A 111 -14.95 -4.21 -5.05
C PRO A 111 -13.57 -3.88 -5.66
N PHE A 112 -12.60 -4.77 -5.45
CA PHE A 112 -11.33 -4.75 -6.19
C PHE A 112 -11.49 -5.58 -7.46
N GLN A 113 -11.99 -4.95 -8.52
CA GLN A 113 -12.25 -5.61 -9.78
C GLN A 113 -10.99 -6.21 -10.39
N VAL A 114 -11.13 -7.39 -10.99
CA VAL A 114 -10.05 -8.03 -11.73
C VAL A 114 -10.04 -7.45 -13.15
N LEU A 115 -8.98 -6.72 -13.47
CA LEU A 115 -8.79 -6.08 -14.76
C LEU A 115 -7.85 -6.93 -15.62
N TYR A 116 -8.18 -7.00 -16.91
CA TYR A 116 -7.41 -7.73 -17.92
C TYR A 116 -6.90 -6.77 -18.99
N GLU A 117 -5.74 -7.08 -19.53
CA GLU A 117 -5.27 -6.53 -20.80
C GLU A 117 -5.71 -7.40 -21.97
N LYS A 118 -5.42 -6.96 -23.20
CA LYS A 118 -5.68 -7.77 -24.40
C LYS A 118 -4.93 -9.11 -24.33
N GLU A 119 -5.53 -10.14 -24.93
CA GLU A 119 -4.92 -11.45 -25.03
C GLU A 119 -3.58 -11.36 -25.77
N GLY A 120 -2.52 -11.94 -25.17
CA GLY A 120 -1.15 -11.89 -25.69
C GLY A 120 -0.28 -10.76 -25.12
N GLU A 121 -0.87 -9.81 -24.38
CA GLU A 121 -0.12 -8.74 -23.71
C GLU A 121 0.31 -9.13 -22.29
N PHE A 122 1.35 -8.48 -21.80
CA PHE A 122 1.90 -8.70 -20.45
C PHE A 122 1.74 -7.46 -19.58
N VAL A 123 1.43 -7.68 -18.31
CA VAL A 123 1.37 -6.63 -17.29
C VAL A 123 2.36 -6.94 -16.18
N ALA A 124 3.28 -6.03 -15.93
CA ALA A 124 4.21 -6.10 -14.80
C ALA A 124 3.71 -5.22 -13.66
N GLN A 125 3.70 -5.76 -12.43
CA GLN A 125 3.31 -5.03 -11.23
C GLN A 125 4.45 -5.02 -10.20
N PHE A 126 4.79 -3.84 -9.71
CA PHE A 126 5.72 -3.65 -8.59
C PHE A 126 5.05 -2.82 -7.51
N LYS A 127 4.96 -3.38 -6.30
CA LYS A 127 4.35 -2.72 -5.14
C LYS A 127 5.32 -2.67 -3.98
N TYR A 128 5.49 -1.49 -3.42
CA TYR A 128 6.34 -1.28 -2.24
C TYR A 128 5.86 -0.10 -1.39
N THR A 129 6.23 -0.11 -0.11
CA THR A 129 5.85 0.92 0.85
C THR A 129 7.07 1.77 1.18
N VAL A 130 6.91 3.09 1.10
CA VAL A 130 7.94 4.10 1.37
C VAL A 130 7.52 4.97 2.53
N LEU A 131 8.50 5.28 3.39
CA LEU A 131 8.37 6.24 4.47
C LEU A 131 9.16 7.50 4.15
N LEU A 132 8.53 8.65 4.26
CA LEU A 132 9.16 9.95 4.08
C LEU A 132 9.75 10.43 5.41
N MET A 133 11.02 10.13 5.67
CA MET A 133 11.70 10.58 6.89
C MET A 133 12.57 11.81 6.63
N PRO A 134 12.96 12.60 7.64
CA PRO A 134 13.92 13.70 7.48
C PRO A 134 15.28 13.28 6.90
N SER A 135 15.63 11.99 7.04
CA SER A 135 16.81 11.37 6.44
C SER A 135 16.64 10.99 4.94
N GLY A 136 15.49 11.26 4.35
CA GLY A 136 15.10 10.81 3.01
C GLY A 136 14.09 9.67 3.04
N SER A 137 13.69 9.25 1.85
CA SER A 137 12.73 8.17 1.62
C SER A 137 13.34 6.81 1.94
N HIS A 138 12.69 6.05 2.82
CA HIS A 138 13.06 4.66 3.12
C HIS A 138 12.02 3.71 2.56
N GLN A 139 12.46 2.83 1.67
CA GLN A 139 11.66 1.69 1.25
C GLN A 139 11.71 0.60 2.32
N ILE A 140 10.54 0.13 2.78
CA ILE A 140 10.44 -0.93 3.79
C ILE A 140 10.12 -2.28 3.16
N THR A 141 9.24 -2.28 2.15
CA THR A 141 8.77 -3.49 1.47
C THR A 141 9.16 -3.45 0.00
N GLY A 142 9.02 -4.56 -0.71
CA GLY A 142 9.36 -4.68 -2.13
C GLY A 142 10.27 -5.88 -2.39
N GLY A 143 9.98 -6.62 -3.45
CA GLY A 143 10.82 -7.73 -3.89
C GLY A 143 12.14 -7.24 -4.47
N GLN A 144 13.19 -8.04 -4.31
CA GLN A 144 14.42 -7.83 -5.06
C GLN A 144 14.15 -8.27 -6.50
N LEU A 145 14.31 -7.33 -7.44
CA LEU A 145 14.32 -7.65 -8.86
C LEU A 145 15.77 -7.96 -9.25
N ASP A 146 16.01 -9.20 -9.66
CA ASP A 146 17.27 -9.56 -10.28
C ASP A 146 17.24 -9.10 -11.73
N VAL A 147 17.93 -8.01 -12.01
CA VAL A 147 17.95 -7.37 -13.32
C VAL A 147 18.66 -8.24 -14.35
N ASP A 148 19.57 -9.12 -13.91
CA ASP A 148 20.37 -9.97 -14.79
C ASP A 148 19.53 -11.09 -15.45
N LEU A 149 18.32 -11.35 -14.93
CA LEU A 149 17.36 -12.30 -15.52
C LEU A 149 16.58 -11.72 -16.71
N PHE A 150 16.69 -10.41 -16.96
CA PHE A 150 15.88 -9.74 -17.98
C PHE A 150 16.77 -9.14 -19.08
N GLU A 151 16.67 -9.71 -20.28
CA GLU A 151 17.27 -9.16 -21.48
C GLU A 151 16.24 -8.30 -22.22
N SER A 152 16.55 -7.02 -22.41
CA SER A 152 15.70 -6.08 -23.15
C SER A 152 16.49 -5.48 -24.31
N GLU A 153 15.87 -5.47 -25.49
CA GLU A 153 16.39 -4.78 -26.68
C GLU A 153 16.30 -3.26 -26.53
N TYR A 154 15.35 -2.77 -25.73
CA TYR A 154 15.09 -1.35 -25.52
C TYR A 154 15.80 -0.82 -24.28
N LYS A 155 16.30 0.42 -24.38
CA LYS A 155 16.92 1.19 -23.30
C LYS A 155 16.35 2.60 -23.27
N VAL A 156 16.46 3.26 -22.13
CA VAL A 156 16.05 4.66 -21.96
C VAL A 156 17.05 5.54 -22.70
N GLU A 157 16.61 6.25 -23.73
CA GLU A 157 17.46 7.12 -24.56
C GLU A 157 17.58 8.55 -24.02
N ASP A 158 16.60 9.00 -23.23
CA ASP A 158 16.61 10.35 -22.64
C ASP A 158 17.75 10.49 -21.62
N GLU A 159 18.66 11.42 -21.88
CA GLU A 159 19.84 11.66 -21.06
C GLU A 159 19.48 12.15 -19.64
N ALA A 160 18.45 12.99 -19.51
CA ALA A 160 18.01 13.53 -18.23
C ALA A 160 17.35 12.44 -17.38
N LEU A 161 16.54 11.58 -18.00
CA LEU A 161 15.90 10.45 -17.32
C LEU A 161 16.91 9.38 -16.91
N SER A 162 17.87 9.09 -17.80
CA SER A 162 18.98 8.17 -17.50
C SER A 162 19.84 8.66 -16.35
N ALA A 163 20.13 9.97 -16.28
CA ALA A 163 20.82 10.57 -15.15
C ALA A 163 20.01 10.47 -13.84
N LEU A 164 18.68 10.62 -13.92
CA LEU A 164 17.79 10.50 -12.76
C LEU A 164 17.73 9.06 -12.22
N LEU A 165 17.63 8.06 -13.09
CA LEU A 165 17.57 6.65 -12.71
C LEU A 165 18.87 6.17 -12.04
N ASN A 166 20.01 6.69 -12.48
CA ASN A 166 21.31 6.39 -11.87
C ASN A 166 21.55 7.14 -10.53
N ARG A 167 20.67 8.07 -10.17
CA ARG A 167 20.79 8.80 -8.90
C ARG A 167 20.41 7.87 -7.73
N ALA A 168 21.28 7.83 -6.72
CA ALA A 168 20.97 7.09 -5.50
C ALA A 168 19.71 7.66 -4.81
N VAL A 169 18.75 6.78 -4.50
CA VAL A 169 17.48 7.11 -3.83
C VAL A 169 17.70 7.79 -2.47
N ILE A 170 18.72 7.34 -1.73
CA ILE A 170 19.15 7.97 -0.47
C ILE A 170 20.44 8.75 -0.73
N PRO A 171 20.44 10.09 -0.60
CA PRO A 171 21.65 10.88 -0.82
C PRO A 171 22.75 10.48 0.17
N LYS A 172 24.02 10.47 -0.29
CA LYS A 172 25.18 10.06 0.53
C LYS A 172 25.33 10.86 1.84
N SER A 173 24.84 12.10 1.87
CA SER A 173 24.80 12.96 3.07
C SER A 173 23.83 12.46 4.14
N SER A 174 22.70 11.86 3.74
CA SER A 174 21.71 11.35 4.69
C SER A 174 22.04 9.93 5.18
N LYS A 175 22.84 9.15 4.44
CA LYS A 175 23.50 7.94 4.99
C LYS A 175 24.42 8.27 6.16
N LYS A 176 25.17 9.38 6.12
CA LYS A 176 25.97 9.85 7.27
C LYS A 176 25.11 10.28 8.46
N LYS A 177 23.97 10.96 8.22
CA LYS A 177 22.99 11.28 9.28
C LYS A 177 22.32 10.03 9.86
N LYS A 178 21.95 9.04 9.04
CA LYS A 178 21.42 7.73 9.47
C LYS A 178 22.42 7.01 10.38
N LYS A 179 23.69 6.91 9.96
CA LYS A 179 24.76 6.30 10.77
C LYS A 179 25.03 7.04 12.08
N LYS A 180 24.83 8.37 12.11
CA LYS A 180 24.96 9.19 13.33
C LYS A 180 23.76 9.06 14.27
N ALA A 181 22.54 8.97 13.72
CA ALA A 181 21.32 8.75 14.49
C ALA A 181 21.23 7.33 15.08
N GLU A 182 21.65 6.33 14.31
CA GLU A 182 21.75 4.93 14.74
C GLU A 182 22.81 4.76 15.83
N LYS A 183 23.96 5.43 15.71
CA LYS A 183 24.99 5.48 16.75
C LYS A 183 24.54 6.24 18.01
N ALA A 184 23.69 7.25 17.87
CA ALA A 184 23.11 7.99 18.99
C ALA A 184 22.06 7.18 19.77
N LEU A 185 21.26 6.36 19.07
CA LEU A 185 20.33 5.42 19.72
C LEU A 185 21.08 4.31 20.48
N LEU A 186 22.18 3.81 19.93
CA LEU A 186 23.02 2.80 20.60
C LEU A 186 23.70 3.35 21.85
N THR A 187 24.17 4.61 21.84
CA THR A 187 24.78 5.25 23.04
C THR A 187 23.77 5.67 24.11
N ALA A 188 22.48 5.74 23.80
CA ALA A 188 21.44 6.07 24.77
C ALA A 188 20.93 4.83 25.55
N GLY A 189 21.30 3.61 25.12
CA GLY A 189 20.92 2.35 25.77
C GLY A 189 21.81 1.92 26.94
N ASP A 190 23.04 2.44 27.05
CA ASP A 190 24.04 2.00 28.05
C ASP A 190 24.16 2.93 29.27
N GLY A 191 23.19 3.82 29.47
CA GLY A 191 23.23 4.87 30.50
C GLY A 191 22.13 4.77 31.57
N ALA A 192 21.88 3.59 32.15
CA ALA A 192 21.09 3.45 33.37
C ALA A 192 21.98 2.86 34.46
N GLY A 193 22.36 3.72 35.41
CA GLY A 193 23.46 3.55 36.35
C GLY A 193 23.33 2.44 37.40
N GLU A 194 24.49 1.92 37.75
CA GLU A 194 24.81 1.22 38.99
C GLU A 194 25.31 2.25 40.04
N ALA A 195 25.03 1.98 41.33
CA ALA A 195 25.41 2.70 42.57
C ALA A 195 24.54 3.94 42.94
N ASP A 196 24.02 4.15 44.16
CA ASP A 196 24.28 3.62 45.51
C ASP A 196 23.06 3.91 46.42
N ASN A 197 22.72 3.03 47.37
CA ASN A 197 22.97 3.31 48.80
C ASN A 197 22.61 2.11 49.70
N MET A 198 23.60 1.67 50.47
CA MET A 198 23.54 0.66 51.51
C MET A 198 23.61 1.39 52.86
N ALA A 199 22.54 1.34 53.68
CA ALA A 199 22.61 1.45 55.15
C ALA A 199 21.20 1.41 55.79
N SER A 200 20.87 0.29 56.42
CA SER A 200 20.47 0.23 57.84
C SER A 200 19.96 -1.17 58.19
N ALA A 201 20.77 -1.87 58.98
CA ALA A 201 20.36 -3.02 59.77
C ALA A 201 20.37 -2.58 61.26
N GLU A 202 19.38 -3.07 62.01
CA GLU A 202 19.30 -3.24 63.47
C GLU A 202 19.26 -1.98 64.36
N ASP A 203 18.06 -1.65 64.88
CA ASP A 203 17.60 -1.93 66.25
C ASP A 203 16.06 -1.79 66.32
#